data_AF-A0ABC8QYA3-F1
#
_entry.id   AF-A0ABC8QYA3-F1
#
_cell.length_a   1.000
_cell.length_b   1.000
_cell.length_c   1.000
_cell.angle_alpha   90.00
_cell.angle_beta   90.00
_cell.angle_gamma   90.00
#
_symmetry.space_group_name_H-M   'P 1'
#
loop_
_entity.id
_entity.type
_entity.pdbx_description
1 polymer ?
#
loop_
_entity_poly.entity_id
_entity_poly.type
_entity_poly.pdbx_seq_one_letter_code
_entity_poly.pdbx_strand_id
1 'polypeptide(L)'
;MATTPKPSSVATDEEGIARRFWIKFRKESILALYTPFVVCLAAGNLPIETFRHYIAQDVHFLKAFAQAYELAEECADDDDAKVGISELRKNVLEELKMHDSFVQFVVGSHLAGMLETGM
;
A
#
# COMPACT_ATOMS: atom_id res chain seq x y z
N MET A 1 43.89 26.72 -24.61
CA MET A 1 42.65 25.96 -24.86
C MET A 1 42.36 25.13 -23.62
N ALA A 2 41.38 25.55 -22.81
CA ALA A 2 40.97 24.81 -21.62
C ALA A 2 39.84 23.85 -22.00
N THR A 3 40.13 22.55 -21.97
CA THR A 3 39.13 21.51 -22.22
C THR A 3 38.41 21.23 -20.90
N THR A 4 37.17 21.70 -20.77
CA THR A 4 36.30 21.35 -19.65
C THR A 4 35.93 19.86 -19.72
N PRO A 5 36.04 19.08 -18.64
CA PRO A 5 35.63 17.69 -18.65
C PRO A 5 34.10 17.60 -18.71
N LYS A 6 33.61 16.86 -19.70
CA LYS A 6 32.20 16.46 -19.85
C LYS A 6 31.82 15.57 -18.66
N PRO A 7 30.68 15.79 -17.97
CA PRO A 7 30.24 14.85 -16.94
C PRO A 7 29.96 13.52 -17.63
N SER A 8 30.77 12.52 -17.33
CA SER A 8 30.58 11.15 -17.79
C SER A 8 29.33 10.61 -17.11
N SER A 9 28.21 10.60 -17.82
CA SER A 9 27.01 9.85 -17.44
C SER A 9 27.26 8.36 -17.66
N VAL A 10 28.12 7.77 -16.83
CA VAL A 10 28.16 6.32 -16.66
C VAL A 10 27.24 6.05 -15.48
N ALA A 11 25.93 5.92 -15.77
CA ALA A 11 25.04 5.26 -14.84
C ALA A 11 25.54 3.81 -14.79
N THR A 12 26.28 3.47 -13.75
CA THR A 12 26.78 2.12 -13.51
C THR A 12 25.60 1.17 -13.38
N ASP A 13 25.68 0.02 -14.04
CA ASP A 13 24.72 -1.10 -13.97
C ASP A 13 24.49 -1.63 -12.54
N GLU A 14 25.26 -1.13 -11.56
CA GLU A 14 25.16 -1.31 -10.10
C GLU A 14 23.87 -0.76 -9.46
N GLU A 15 23.16 0.16 -10.11
CA GLU A 15 21.88 0.63 -9.56
C GLU A 15 20.75 -0.34 -9.87
N GLY A 16 20.30 -1.12 -8.88
CA GLY A 16 19.16 -2.03 -9.01
C GLY A 16 17.91 -1.36 -9.60
N ILE A 17 17.13 -2.12 -10.39
CA ILE A 17 15.93 -1.64 -11.11
C ILE A 17 14.98 -0.85 -10.17
N ALA A 18 14.82 -1.32 -8.93
CA ALA A 18 14.01 -0.65 -7.91
C ALA A 18 14.44 0.80 -7.67
N ARG A 19 15.75 1.06 -7.51
CA ARG A 19 16.27 2.42 -7.28
C ARG A 19 15.97 3.34 -8.46
N ARG A 20 16.13 2.81 -9.68
CA ARG A 20 15.84 3.58 -10.90
C ARG A 20 14.36 3.96 -10.99
N PHE A 21 13.44 3.06 -10.62
CA PHE A 21 12.01 3.40 -10.61
C PHE A 21 11.65 4.39 -9.50
N TRP A 22 12.22 4.28 -8.31
CA TRP A 22 12.03 5.27 -7.25
C TRP A 22 12.48 6.68 -7.65
N ILE A 23 13.60 6.79 -8.36
CA ILE A 23 14.07 8.07 -8.89
C ILE A 23 13.13 8.57 -10.00
N LYS A 24 12.77 7.69 -10.94
CA LYS A 24 11.94 8.04 -12.09
C LYS A 24 10.56 8.56 -11.68
N PHE A 25 9.92 7.93 -10.70
CA PHE A 25 8.56 8.25 -10.27
C PHE A 25 8.51 9.03 -8.95
N ARG A 26 9.61 9.73 -8.62
CA ARG A 26 9.72 10.50 -7.37
C ARG A 26 8.64 11.57 -7.24
N LYS A 27 8.22 12.19 -8.35
CA LYS A 27 7.19 13.23 -8.32
C LYS A 27 5.84 12.62 -7.93
N GLU A 28 5.48 11.51 -8.56
CA GLU A 28 4.23 10.80 -8.35
C GLU A 28 4.16 10.24 -6.92
N SER A 29 5.26 9.70 -6.40
CA SER A 29 5.30 9.19 -5.02
C SER A 29 5.10 10.30 -3.99
N ILE A 30 5.69 11.48 -4.20
CA ILE A 30 5.46 12.65 -3.35
C ILE A 30 3.99 13.09 -3.45
N LEU A 31 3.42 13.13 -4.66
CA LEU A 31 2.02 13.50 -4.83
C LEU A 31 1.05 12.53 -4.13
N ALA A 32 1.34 11.22 -4.18
CA ALA A 32 0.55 10.22 -3.45
C ALA A 32 0.66 10.40 -1.93
N LEU A 33 1.85 10.70 -1.41
CA LEU A 33 2.11 10.88 0.02
C LEU A 33 1.42 12.13 0.60
N TYR A 34 1.27 13.20 -0.19
CA TYR A 34 0.68 14.47 0.25
C TYR A 34 -0.75 14.70 -0.27
N THR A 35 -1.47 13.63 -0.59
CA THR A 35 -2.91 13.75 -0.85
C THR A 35 -3.66 14.22 0.41
N PRO A 36 -4.79 14.93 0.27
CA PRO A 36 -5.59 15.36 1.41
C PRO A 36 -5.97 14.19 2.34
N PHE A 37 -6.22 13.00 1.79
CA PHE A 37 -6.51 11.80 2.57
C PHE A 37 -5.37 11.45 3.53
N VAL A 38 -4.13 11.31 3.04
CA VAL A 38 -2.98 10.90 3.84
C VAL A 38 -2.63 11.96 4.89
N VAL A 39 -2.71 13.24 4.52
CA VAL A 39 -2.45 14.36 5.45
C VAL A 39 -3.49 14.39 6.57
N CYS A 40 -4.78 14.27 6.25
CA CYS A 40 -5.85 14.25 7.25
C CYS A 40 -5.80 13.00 8.15
N LEU A 41 -5.44 11.84 7.58
CA LEU A 41 -5.25 10.62 8.35
C LEU A 41 -4.10 10.78 9.36
N ALA A 42 -2.95 11.29 8.92
CA ALA A 42 -1.80 11.54 9.79
C ALA A 42 -2.09 12.60 10.86
N ALA A 43 -2.91 13.61 10.54
CA ALA A 43 -3.33 14.64 11.48
C ALA A 43 -4.43 14.18 12.47
N GLY A 44 -4.98 12.97 12.29
CA GLY A 44 -6.07 12.45 13.13
C GLY A 44 -7.41 13.17 12.95
N ASN A 45 -7.60 13.89 11.82
CA ASN A 45 -8.81 14.66 11.55
C ASN A 45 -9.57 14.19 10.28
N LEU A 46 -9.20 13.01 9.75
CA LEU A 46 -9.93 12.39 8.66
C LEU A 46 -11.36 12.05 9.10
N PRO A 47 -12.40 12.45 8.34
CA PRO A 47 -13.77 12.07 8.66
C PRO A 47 -13.94 10.55 8.71
N ILE A 48 -14.65 10.06 9.73
CA ILE A 48 -14.82 8.61 9.95
C ILE A 48 -15.49 7.91 8.77
N GLU A 49 -16.43 8.55 8.08
CA GLU A 49 -17.06 7.98 6.88
C GLU A 49 -16.09 7.83 5.70
N THR A 50 -15.16 8.79 5.55
CA THR A 50 -14.09 8.69 4.54
C THR A 50 -13.17 7.52 4.86
N PHE A 51 -12.82 7.32 6.14
CA PHE A 51 -12.02 6.18 6.56
C PHE A 51 -12.75 4.85 6.33
N ARG A 52 -14.03 4.74 6.66
CA ARG A 52 -14.85 3.55 6.39
C ARG A 52 -14.90 3.23 4.90
N HIS A 53 -15.07 4.24 4.06
CA HIS A 53 -15.09 4.04 2.62
C HIS A 53 -13.74 3.57 2.09
N TYR A 54 -12.64 4.14 2.58
CA TYR A 54 -11.29 3.67 2.28
C TYR A 54 -11.14 2.19 2.63
N ILE A 55 -11.48 1.79 3.86
CA ILE A 55 -11.39 0.40 4.32
C ILE A 55 -12.24 -0.54 3.44
N ALA A 56 -13.45 -0.14 3.08
CA ALA A 56 -14.32 -0.94 2.22
C ALA A 56 -13.71 -1.16 0.83
N GLN A 57 -13.05 -0.14 0.27
CA GLN A 57 -12.34 -0.25 -1.00
C GLN A 57 -11.05 -1.09 -0.89
N ASP A 58 -10.32 -0.94 0.22
CA ASP A 58 -9.03 -1.59 0.45
C ASP A 58 -9.15 -3.13 0.42
N VAL A 59 -10.27 -3.66 0.89
CA VAL A 59 -10.58 -5.11 0.78
C VAL A 59 -10.53 -5.62 -0.67
N HIS A 60 -11.00 -4.82 -1.64
CA HIS A 60 -10.93 -5.23 -3.05
C HIS A 60 -9.49 -5.18 -3.59
N PHE A 61 -8.73 -4.18 -3.18
CA PHE A 61 -7.33 -4.03 -3.54
C PHE A 61 -6.49 -5.20 -2.98
N LEU A 62 -6.64 -5.49 -1.69
CA LEU A 62 -5.94 -6.58 -1.01
C LEU A 62 -6.29 -7.96 -1.59
N LYS A 63 -7.56 -8.21 -1.98
CA LYS A 63 -7.94 -9.45 -2.68
C LYS A 63 -7.19 -9.61 -3.99
N ALA A 64 -7.06 -8.55 -4.79
CA ALA A 64 -6.29 -8.58 -6.03
C ALA A 64 -4.80 -8.81 -5.76
N PHE A 65 -4.24 -8.22 -4.69
CA PHE A 65 -2.83 -8.42 -4.31
C PHE A 65 -2.56 -9.84 -3.84
N ALA A 66 -3.46 -10.46 -3.07
CA ALA A 66 -3.32 -11.86 -2.67
C ALA A 66 -3.25 -12.79 -3.89
N GLN A 67 -4.07 -12.54 -4.92
CA GLN A 67 -4.04 -13.28 -6.18
C GLN A 67 -2.76 -13.00 -6.98
N ALA A 68 -2.33 -11.73 -7.03
CA ALA A 68 -1.10 -11.37 -7.73
C ALA A 68 0.14 -12.03 -7.10
N TYR A 69 0.21 -12.14 -5.77
CA TYR A 69 1.30 -12.83 -5.10
C TYR A 69 1.26 -14.34 -5.29
N GLU A 70 0.07 -14.96 -5.32
CA GLU A 70 -0.07 -16.38 -5.68
C GLU A 70 0.51 -16.65 -7.07
N LEU A 71 0.11 -15.87 -8.08
CA LEU A 71 0.64 -16.00 -9.44
C LEU A 71 2.14 -15.70 -9.51
N ALA A 72 2.62 -14.72 -8.76
CA ALA A 72 4.05 -14.38 -8.72
C ALA A 72 4.89 -15.49 -8.09
N GLU A 73 4.38 -16.16 -7.05
CA GLU A 73 5.03 -17.32 -6.41
C GLU A 73 5.13 -18.49 -7.38
N GLU A 74 4.06 -18.79 -8.13
CA GLU A 74 4.05 -19.81 -9.17
C GLU A 74 5.03 -19.53 -10.32
N CYS A 75 5.27 -18.25 -10.63
CA CYS A 75 6.18 -17.82 -11.69
C CYS A 75 7.65 -17.68 -11.25
N ALA A 76 7.94 -17.74 -9.95
CA ALA A 76 9.29 -17.53 -9.44
C ALA A 76 10.13 -18.81 -9.60
N ASP A 77 11.33 -18.69 -10.17
CA ASP A 77 12.27 -19.80 -10.29
C ASP A 77 13.26 -19.88 -9.11
N ASP A 78 13.35 -18.80 -8.32
CA ASP A 78 14.24 -18.67 -7.17
C ASP A 78 13.49 -18.97 -5.86
N ASP A 79 14.02 -19.90 -5.06
CA ASP A 79 13.33 -20.37 -3.86
C ASP A 79 13.30 -19.31 -2.74
N ASP A 80 14.34 -18.48 -2.62
CA ASP A 80 14.35 -17.36 -1.66
C ASP A 80 13.28 -16.32 -2.05
N ALA A 81 13.12 -16.02 -3.34
CA ALA A 81 12.06 -15.17 -3.85
C ALA A 81 10.66 -15.75 -3.58
N LYS A 82 10.46 -17.07 -3.75
CA LYS A 82 9.19 -17.72 -3.39
C LYS A 82 8.84 -17.53 -1.92
N VAL A 83 9.80 -17.74 -1.02
CA VAL A 83 9.59 -17.53 0.43
C VAL A 83 9.15 -16.09 0.70
N GLY A 84 9.85 -15.10 0.14
CA GLY A 84 9.49 -13.69 0.31
C GLY A 84 8.11 -13.35 -0.25
N ILE A 85 7.74 -13.88 -1.42
CA ILE A 85 6.41 -13.65 -2.00
C ILE A 85 5.31 -14.32 -1.17
N SER A 86 5.56 -15.53 -0.66
CA SER A 86 4.63 -16.26 0.21
C SER A 86 4.37 -15.51 1.52
N GLU A 87 5.41 -14.90 2.09
CA GLU A 87 5.29 -14.02 3.27
C GLU A 87 4.45 -12.76 2.96
N LEU A 88 4.68 -12.11 1.81
CA LEU A 88 3.87 -10.96 1.38
C LEU A 88 2.39 -11.35 1.21
N ARG A 89 2.11 -12.49 0.59
CA ARG A 89 0.76 -13.03 0.44
C ARG A 89 0.12 -13.28 1.81
N LYS A 90 0.85 -13.91 2.73
CA LYS A 90 0.37 -14.18 4.09
C LYS A 90 -0.02 -12.89 4.81
N ASN A 91 0.81 -11.86 4.77
CA ASN A 91 0.54 -10.58 5.42
C ASN A 91 -0.75 -9.94 4.88
N VAL A 92 -0.98 -9.98 3.56
CA VAL A 92 -2.22 -9.49 2.94
C VAL A 92 -3.45 -10.27 3.42
N LEU A 93 -3.34 -11.60 3.55
CA LEU A 93 -4.44 -12.43 4.06
C LEU A 93 -4.74 -12.17 5.54
N GLU A 94 -3.73 -11.84 6.34
CA GLU A 94 -3.90 -11.42 7.74
C GLU A 94 -4.58 -10.06 7.84
N GLU A 95 -4.20 -9.10 7.00
CA GLU A 95 -4.84 -7.78 6.92
C GLU A 95 -6.31 -7.87 6.50
N LEU A 96 -6.64 -8.71 5.51
CA LEU A 96 -8.03 -8.99 5.13
C LEU A 96 -8.87 -9.53 6.30
N LYS A 97 -8.32 -10.42 7.13
CA LYS A 97 -9.03 -10.93 8.33
C LYS A 97 -9.27 -9.83 9.37
N MET A 98 -8.34 -8.89 9.50
CA MET A 98 -8.51 -7.74 10.37
C MET A 98 -9.63 -6.82 9.87
N HIS A 99 -9.74 -6.60 8.55
CA HIS A 99 -10.82 -5.82 7.96
C HIS A 99 -12.20 -6.44 8.24
N ASP A 100 -12.35 -7.76 8.12
CA ASP A 100 -13.61 -8.45 8.45
C ASP A 100 -14.03 -8.20 9.91
N SER A 101 -13.06 -8.26 10.83
CA SER A 101 -13.28 -8.02 12.25
C SER A 101 -13.60 -6.55 12.56
N PHE A 102 -12.93 -5.62 11.86
CA PHE A 102 -13.13 -4.18 12.02
C PHE A 102 -14.48 -3.72 11.46
N VAL A 103 -14.91 -4.25 10.31
CA VAL A 103 -16.25 -4.00 9.77
C VAL A 103 -17.32 -4.47 10.75
N GLN A 104 -17.16 -5.65 11.37
CA GLN A 104 -18.08 -6.11 12.42
C GLN A 104 -18.08 -5.19 13.65
N PHE A 105 -16.92 -4.75 14.12
CA PHE A 105 -16.81 -3.86 15.28
C PHE A 105 -17.42 -2.48 15.01
N VAL A 106 -17.13 -1.87 13.86
CA VAL A 106 -17.62 -0.53 13.51
C VAL A 106 -19.12 -0.52 13.22
N VAL A 107 -19.63 -1.54 12.53
CA VAL A 107 -21.08 -1.70 12.29
C VAL A 107 -21.82 -1.99 13.60
N GLY A 108 -21.25 -2.85 14.47
CA GLY A 108 -21.82 -3.14 15.79
C GLY A 108 -21.85 -1.91 16.71
N SER A 109 -20.82 -1.08 16.67
CA SER A 109 -20.73 0.16 17.46
C SER A 109 -21.70 1.24 16.98
N HIS A 110 -21.98 1.31 15.68
CA HIS A 110 -22.98 2.23 15.13
C HIS A 110 -24.41 1.83 15.53
N LEU A 111 -24.73 0.53 15.51
CA LEU A 111 -26.02 0.02 15.99
C LEU A 111 -26.20 0.21 17.52
N ALA A 112 -25.14 0.03 18.30
CA ALA A 112 -25.17 0.29 19.75
C ALA A 112 -25.41 1.78 20.06
N GLY A 113 -24.75 2.69 19.33
CA GLY A 113 -24.98 4.12 19.45
C GLY A 113 -26.42 4.54 19.07
N MET A 114 -26.99 3.93 18.02
CA MET A 114 -28.39 4.18 17.62
C MET A 114 -29.40 3.73 18.69
N LEU A 115 -29.17 2.57 19.32
CA LEU A 115 -30.01 2.05 20.41
C LEU A 115 -29.90 2.86 21.70
N GLU A 116 -28.72 3.40 22.03
CA GLU A 116 -28.53 4.26 23.20
C GLU A 116 -29.06 5.69 23.01
N THR A 117 -29.17 6.19 21.77
CA THR A 117 -29.71 7.53 21.48
C THR A 117 -31.24 7.63 21.36
N GLY A 118 -31.97 6.52 21.50
CA GLY A 118 -33.43 6.56 21.66
C GLY A 118 -34.19 7.40 20.62
N MET A 119 -34.07 7.04 19.34
CA MET A 119 -35.07 7.35 18.32
C MET A 119 -35.77 6.07 17.88
#